data_AF-A0A1I2D6D5-F1
#
_entry.id   AF-A0A1I2D6D5-F1
#
_cell.length_a   1.000
_cell.length_b   1.000
_cell.length_c   1.000
_cell.angle_alpha   90.00
_cell.angle_beta   90.00
_cell.angle_gamma   90.00
#
_symmetry.space_group_name_H-M   'P 1'
#
loop_
_entity.id
_entity.type
_entity.pdbx_description
1 polymer ?
#
loop_
_entity_poly.entity_id
_entity_poly.type
_entity_poly.pdbx_seq_one_letter_code
_entity_poly.pdbx_strand_id
1 'polypeptide(L)'
;MTDPVQRLAREVARNLGDGPGPVRRERQRAAVARLTRAPSVRRERTTWWLVPLAAAVLLAMFLARPATLTAPLTVTVAQQAVMVGTRLAAPEREALVLDFPDDDRAELAARAAARLTRAEPAHVELALERGAVTLRVRPVPGRAWSVTAGPFTVALTDADVTAAWSPETGTFRVDVARGSVDVADAAGTTRVGPGQRLELRDSAIVAAANDPPATRSGLPPIATAPRTSDLGAEARTADAASSTAPDTSLSADARPSPSSSSHSPPSPRSAGGPSSADSPPSSRSAEARASTSAANPSFPAWIALAEAGDCAAALAAAEREGLSQLHRTLAADRLDLLAHCARVTRDAAHAREALLALRRRFPTDPRARTAAFLLGRVALDLDRDPAAAADWFNKYLSEAPDGALAADARRRLEELGVQH
;
A
#
# COMPACT_ATOMS: atom_id res chain seq x y z
N MET A 1 -2.10 100.31 18.24
CA MET A 1 -1.14 99.18 18.34
C MET A 1 -1.94 97.89 18.25
N THR A 2 -1.97 97.27 17.08
CA THR A 2 -2.72 96.03 16.84
C THR A 2 -1.90 94.85 17.34
N ASP A 3 -2.54 93.98 18.12
CA ASP A 3 -1.93 92.87 18.86
C ASP A 3 -1.10 91.94 17.94
N PRO A 4 0.20 91.74 18.21
CA PRO A 4 1.07 90.85 17.41
C PRO A 4 0.52 89.42 17.33
N VAL A 5 -0.23 88.98 18.33
CA VAL A 5 -0.85 87.65 18.36
C VAL A 5 -1.94 87.52 17.29
N GLN A 6 -2.74 88.57 17.07
CA GLN A 6 -3.77 88.57 16.02
C GLN A 6 -3.19 88.65 14.60
N ARG A 7 -1.96 89.18 14.46
CA ARG A 7 -1.27 89.21 13.18
C ARG A 7 -0.74 87.82 12.84
N LEU A 8 -0.10 87.17 13.81
CA LEU A 8 0.41 85.80 13.67
C LEU A 8 -0.72 84.81 13.40
N ALA A 9 -1.86 84.92 14.11
CA ALA A 9 -3.01 84.04 13.91
C ALA A 9 -3.59 84.13 12.48
N ARG A 10 -3.66 85.34 11.90
CA ARG A 10 -4.16 85.54 10.52
C ARG A 10 -3.18 85.09 9.45
N GLU A 11 -1.89 85.08 9.76
CA GLU A 11 -0.83 84.66 8.84
C GLU A 11 -0.71 83.13 8.82
N VAL A 12 -0.86 82.49 9.98
CA VAL A 12 -0.97 81.03 10.13
C VAL A 12 -2.25 80.52 9.45
N ALA A 13 -3.40 81.18 9.65
CA ALA A 13 -4.65 80.80 8.99
C ALA A 13 -4.59 80.93 7.47
N ARG A 14 -3.84 81.91 6.93
CA ARG A 14 -3.64 82.06 5.48
C ARG A 14 -2.69 81.02 4.90
N ASN A 15 -1.65 80.62 5.63
CA ASN A 15 -0.68 79.64 5.15
C ASN A 15 -1.15 78.18 5.27
N LEU A 16 -2.05 77.85 6.21
CA LEU A 16 -2.55 76.49 6.37
C LEU A 16 -3.66 76.09 5.38
N GLY A 17 -4.27 77.06 4.69
CA GLY A 17 -5.39 76.82 3.78
C GLY A 17 -6.60 76.16 4.45
N ASP A 18 -7.58 75.74 3.65
CA ASP A 18 -8.64 74.84 4.14
C ASP A 18 -8.01 73.48 4.42
N GLY A 19 -7.70 73.23 5.70
CA GLY A 19 -7.10 71.99 6.17
C GLY A 19 -7.81 70.74 5.62
N PRO A 20 -7.18 69.56 5.65
CA PRO A 20 -7.57 68.38 4.86
C PRO A 20 -9.08 68.12 4.90
N GLY A 21 -9.70 67.93 3.73
CA GLY A 21 -11.15 67.81 3.58
C GLY A 21 -11.80 66.71 4.46
N PRO A 22 -13.13 66.77 4.66
CA PRO A 22 -13.85 65.95 5.66
C PRO A 22 -13.59 64.45 5.53
N VAL A 23 -13.51 63.94 4.29
CA VAL A 23 -13.22 62.53 3.99
C VAL A 23 -11.83 62.09 4.46
N ARG A 24 -10.82 62.97 4.39
CA ARG A 24 -9.47 62.66 4.89
C ARG A 24 -9.42 62.67 6.43
N ARG A 25 -10.17 63.55 7.08
CA ARG A 25 -10.29 63.58 8.55
C ARG A 25 -10.99 62.35 9.08
N GLU A 26 -12.02 61.84 8.39
CA GLU A 26 -12.69 60.59 8.75
C GLU A 26 -11.76 59.38 8.60
N ARG A 27 -10.97 59.31 7.51
CA ARG A 27 -9.98 58.23 7.33
C ARG A 27 -8.87 58.29 8.38
N GLN A 28 -8.39 59.47 8.75
CA GLN A 28 -7.41 59.62 9.83
C GLN A 28 -8.00 59.26 11.21
N ARG A 29 -9.26 59.63 11.48
CA ARG A 29 -9.95 59.24 12.72
C ARG A 29 -10.19 57.73 12.78
N ALA A 30 -10.54 57.09 11.67
CA ALA A 30 -10.69 55.64 11.59
C ALA A 30 -9.36 54.90 11.77
N ALA A 31 -8.25 55.44 11.25
CA ALA A 31 -6.92 54.87 11.44
C ALA A 31 -6.44 54.99 12.90
N VAL A 32 -6.69 56.13 13.55
CA VAL A 32 -6.33 56.35 14.96
C VAL A 32 -7.22 55.53 15.91
N ALA A 33 -8.51 55.37 15.60
CA ALA A 33 -9.43 54.52 16.38
C ALA A 33 -9.08 53.02 16.33
N ARG A 34 -8.34 52.57 15.30
CA ARG A 34 -7.83 51.19 15.21
C ARG A 34 -6.57 50.98 16.04
N LEU A 35 -5.76 52.02 16.27
CA LEU A 35 -4.55 51.96 17.07
C LEU A 35 -4.81 52.09 18.58
N THR A 36 -5.94 52.68 18.97
CA THR A 36 -6.32 52.86 20.39
C THR A 36 -7.26 51.80 20.94
N ARG A 37 -7.67 50.79 20.14
CA ARG A 37 -8.35 49.60 20.66
C ARG A 37 -7.33 48.65 21.27
N ALA A 38 -6.94 48.93 22.51
CA ALA A 38 -6.44 47.88 23.39
C ALA A 38 -7.55 46.82 23.59
N PRO A 39 -7.24 45.51 23.59
CA PRO A 39 -8.22 44.50 23.93
C PRO A 39 -8.64 44.70 25.39
N SER A 40 -9.86 45.17 25.60
CA SER A 40 -10.45 45.24 26.92
C SER A 40 -10.70 43.82 27.43
N VAL A 41 -9.78 43.31 28.24
CA VAL A 41 -10.03 42.17 29.11
C VAL A 41 -11.04 42.62 30.15
N ARG A 42 -12.32 42.52 29.81
CA ARG A 42 -13.42 42.80 30.73
C ARG A 42 -13.54 41.61 31.68
N ARG A 43 -12.89 41.77 32.83
CA ARG A 43 -13.02 40.95 34.04
C ARG A 43 -14.45 41.08 34.56
N GLU A 44 -15.38 40.29 34.03
CA GLU A 44 -16.66 40.05 34.69
C GLU A 44 -16.58 38.79 35.55
N ARG A 45 -16.69 39.01 36.86
CA ARG A 45 -16.68 38.02 37.95
C ARG A 45 -17.98 37.20 38.02
N THR A 46 -18.62 36.93 36.89
CA THR A 46 -19.90 36.23 36.86
C THR A 46 -19.82 35.19 35.77
N THR A 47 -19.35 33.99 36.14
CA THR A 47 -19.66 32.64 35.60
C THR A 47 -18.50 31.70 35.99
N TRP A 48 -18.20 31.58 37.30
CA TRP A 48 -17.17 30.65 37.80
C TRP A 48 -17.75 29.31 38.28
N TRP A 49 -18.96 28.98 37.84
CA TRP A 49 -19.62 27.70 38.12
C TRP A 49 -19.85 26.82 36.87
N LEU A 50 -19.44 27.25 35.66
CA LEU A 50 -19.55 26.44 34.44
C LEU A 50 -18.23 25.78 33.98
N VAL A 51 -17.09 26.12 34.61
CA VAL A 51 -15.79 25.49 34.31
C VAL A 51 -15.74 23.99 34.67
N PRO A 52 -16.32 23.48 35.78
CA PRO A 52 -16.22 22.05 36.07
C PRO A 52 -17.08 21.20 35.13
N LEU A 53 -18.16 21.74 34.54
CA LEU A 53 -19.01 21.00 33.59
C LEU A 53 -18.33 20.89 32.22
N ALA A 54 -17.71 21.97 31.72
CA ALA A 54 -16.98 21.93 30.46
C ALA A 54 -15.71 21.06 30.54
N ALA A 55 -15.01 21.08 31.69
CA ALA A 55 -13.87 20.21 31.92
C ALA A 55 -14.28 18.73 32.08
N ALA A 56 -15.40 18.44 32.74
CA ALA A 56 -15.93 17.08 32.83
C ALA A 56 -16.44 16.55 31.50
N VAL A 57 -17.05 17.39 30.65
CA VAL A 57 -17.48 17.00 29.29
C VAL A 57 -16.28 16.83 28.35
N LEU A 58 -15.26 17.68 28.43
CA LEU A 58 -14.02 17.50 27.66
C LEU A 58 -13.22 16.29 28.15
N LEU A 59 -13.19 16.02 29.45
CA LEU A 59 -12.58 14.83 30.03
C LEU A 59 -13.38 13.58 29.67
N ALA A 60 -14.71 13.61 29.73
CA ALA A 60 -15.56 12.53 29.26
C ALA A 60 -15.46 12.32 27.75
N MET A 61 -15.35 13.37 26.92
CA MET A 61 -15.05 13.25 25.48
C MET A 61 -13.64 12.75 25.21
N PHE A 62 -12.67 13.02 26.08
CA PHE A 62 -11.30 12.56 25.96
C PHE A 62 -11.13 11.11 26.42
N LEU A 63 -11.85 10.68 27.47
CA LEU A 63 -11.93 9.27 27.91
C LEU A 63 -12.90 8.44 27.04
N ALA A 64 -13.90 9.07 26.43
CA ALA A 64 -14.78 8.46 25.43
C ALA A 64 -14.29 8.67 24.00
N ARG A 65 -13.07 9.16 23.79
CA ARG A 65 -12.40 8.98 22.49
C ARG A 65 -12.30 7.47 22.30
N PRO A 66 -12.97 6.89 21.29
CA PRO A 66 -12.73 5.49 20.98
C PRO A 66 -11.23 5.40 20.72
N ALA A 67 -10.55 4.53 21.47
CA ALA A 67 -9.16 4.19 21.23
C ALA A 67 -9.10 3.42 19.90
N THR A 68 -9.35 4.11 18.79
CA THR A 68 -9.25 3.62 17.42
C THR A 68 -8.01 4.21 16.77
N LEU A 69 -6.92 4.33 17.53
CA LEU A 69 -5.58 4.29 16.98
C LEU A 69 -5.23 2.82 16.81
N THR A 70 -5.86 2.19 15.81
CA THR A 70 -5.58 0.79 15.48
C THR A 70 -4.20 0.77 14.83
N ALA A 71 -3.20 0.39 15.62
CA ALA A 71 -1.83 0.24 15.12
C ALA A 71 -1.83 -0.66 13.87
N PRO A 72 -1.04 -0.34 12.82
CA PRO A 72 -1.00 -1.16 11.62
C PRO A 72 -0.59 -2.60 11.96
N LEU A 73 -1.26 -3.57 11.36
CA LEU A 73 -0.99 -5.00 11.60
C LEU A 73 0.39 -5.33 11.02
N THR A 74 1.39 -5.47 11.89
CA THR A 74 2.76 -5.77 11.46
C THR A 74 2.89 -7.28 11.27
N VAL A 75 2.92 -7.72 10.01
CA VAL A 75 3.20 -9.11 9.65
C VAL A 75 4.70 -9.31 9.62
N THR A 76 5.20 -10.39 10.24
CA THR A 76 6.63 -10.67 10.28
C THR A 76 6.97 -12.00 9.62
N VAL A 77 8.11 -12.02 8.92
CA VAL A 77 8.72 -13.23 8.35
C VAL A 77 10.14 -13.28 8.87
N ALA A 78 10.51 -14.38 9.54
CA ALA A 78 11.82 -14.51 10.16
C ALA A 78 12.21 -13.26 11.00
N GLN A 79 11.25 -12.70 11.75
CA GLN A 79 11.39 -11.49 12.59
C GLN A 79 11.57 -10.16 11.83
N GLN A 80 11.36 -10.13 10.51
CA GLN A 80 11.37 -8.91 9.70
C GLN A 80 9.96 -8.51 9.28
N ALA A 81 9.62 -7.22 9.40
CA ALA A 81 8.31 -6.71 8.98
C ALA A 81 8.13 -6.80 7.46
N VAL A 82 7.01 -7.37 7.03
CA VAL A 82 6.63 -7.51 5.63
C VAL A 82 5.62 -6.44 5.27
N MET A 83 5.89 -5.72 4.19
CA MET A 83 4.97 -4.72 3.66
C MET A 83 3.85 -5.37 2.83
N VAL A 84 2.66 -4.80 2.90
CA VAL A 84 1.56 -5.10 1.98
C VAL A 84 2.01 -4.86 0.53
N GLY A 85 1.59 -5.74 -0.37
CA GLY A 85 2.00 -5.81 -1.76
C GLY A 85 3.24 -6.67 -2.01
N THR A 86 3.99 -7.03 -0.96
CA THR A 86 5.19 -7.86 -1.09
C THR A 86 4.82 -9.28 -1.51
N ARG A 87 5.52 -9.78 -2.52
CA ARG A 87 5.45 -11.19 -2.91
C ARG A 87 6.31 -12.01 -1.95
N LEU A 88 5.68 -12.94 -1.26
CA LEU A 88 6.25 -13.87 -0.31
C LEU A 88 6.45 -15.21 -1.01
N ALA A 89 7.69 -15.56 -1.33
CA ALA A 89 8.02 -16.83 -1.96
C ALA A 89 8.81 -17.69 -0.99
N ALA A 90 8.29 -18.88 -0.69
CA ALA A 90 8.98 -19.86 0.13
C ALA A 90 10.18 -20.46 -0.64
N PRO A 91 11.32 -20.71 0.03
CA PRO A 91 12.46 -21.38 -0.57
C PRO A 91 12.11 -22.76 -1.13
N GLU A 92 13.00 -23.31 -1.97
CA GLU A 92 12.73 -24.60 -2.64
C GLU A 92 12.56 -25.80 -1.70
N ARG A 93 13.14 -25.74 -0.50
CA ARG A 93 13.20 -26.86 0.46
C ARG A 93 12.73 -26.51 1.86
N GLU A 94 12.27 -25.28 2.08
CA GLU A 94 11.94 -24.78 3.41
C GLU A 94 10.58 -24.07 3.37
N ALA A 95 9.79 -24.26 4.42
CA ALA A 95 8.54 -23.56 4.60
C ALA A 95 8.81 -22.13 5.10
N LEU A 96 8.02 -21.17 4.64
CA LEU A 96 8.11 -19.78 5.08
C LEU A 96 6.99 -19.48 6.07
N VAL A 97 7.34 -19.21 7.32
CA VAL A 97 6.39 -18.87 8.38
C VAL A 97 6.19 -17.36 8.43
N LEU A 98 4.92 -16.96 8.43
CA LEU A 98 4.42 -15.62 8.63
C LEU A 98 3.74 -15.56 10.00
N ASP A 99 4.32 -14.78 10.91
CA ASP A 99 3.73 -14.48 12.20
C ASP A 99 2.96 -13.16 12.11
N PHE A 100 1.68 -13.22 12.45
CA PHE A 100 0.79 -12.07 12.52
C PHE A 100 0.57 -11.69 14.00
N PRO A 101 0.19 -10.43 14.28
CA PRO A 101 -0.26 -10.03 15.60
C PRO A 101 -1.46 -10.88 16.03
N ASP A 102 -1.57 -11.18 17.33
CA ASP A 102 -2.63 -12.00 17.92
C ASP A 102 -2.52 -13.54 17.70
N ASP A 103 -1.29 -14.09 17.64
CA ASP A 103 -0.90 -15.50 17.34
C ASP A 103 -1.53 -16.11 16.07
N ASP A 104 -1.99 -15.28 15.14
CA ASP A 104 -2.35 -15.75 13.82
C ASP A 104 -1.06 -16.19 13.10
N ARG A 105 -1.08 -17.36 12.45
CA ARG A 105 0.09 -17.91 11.75
C ARG A 105 -0.28 -18.42 10.37
N ALA A 106 0.53 -18.04 9.38
CA ALA A 106 0.47 -18.63 8.05
C ALA A 106 1.81 -19.29 7.70
N GLU A 107 1.78 -20.55 7.29
CA GLU A 107 2.96 -21.31 6.88
C GLU A 107 2.84 -21.64 5.40
N LEU A 108 3.69 -21.01 4.58
CA LEU A 108 3.79 -21.29 3.16
C LEU A 108 4.70 -22.51 2.97
N ALA A 109 4.18 -23.56 2.33
CA ALA A 109 4.96 -24.75 2.01
C ALA A 109 6.12 -24.43 1.05
N ALA A 110 7.13 -25.30 1.00
CA ALA A 110 8.25 -25.13 0.08
C ALA A 110 7.77 -24.90 -1.36
N ARG A 111 8.40 -23.95 -2.08
CA ARG A 111 8.03 -23.48 -3.43
C ARG A 111 6.69 -22.76 -3.55
N ALA A 112 5.93 -22.59 -2.46
CA ALA A 112 4.72 -21.78 -2.48
C ALA A 112 5.06 -20.30 -2.67
N ALA A 113 4.17 -19.56 -3.32
CA ALA A 113 4.24 -18.11 -3.42
C ALA A 113 2.88 -17.52 -3.11
N ALA A 114 2.87 -16.51 -2.25
CA ALA A 114 1.71 -15.71 -1.92
C ALA A 114 2.06 -14.23 -1.99
N ARG A 115 1.05 -13.37 -1.97
CA ARG A 115 1.19 -11.92 -1.86
C ARG A 115 0.29 -11.47 -0.74
N LEU A 116 0.85 -10.72 0.20
CA LEU A 116 0.05 -10.05 1.23
C LEU A 116 -0.63 -8.86 0.56
N THR A 117 -1.91 -8.95 0.22
CA THR A 117 -2.62 -7.88 -0.49
C THR A 117 -3.23 -6.86 0.45
N ARG A 118 -3.53 -7.26 1.69
CA ARG A 118 -4.03 -6.38 2.74
C ARG A 118 -3.60 -6.87 4.12
N ALA A 119 -3.16 -5.96 4.98
CA ALA A 119 -2.80 -6.27 6.37
C ALA A 119 -3.23 -5.10 7.27
N GLU A 120 -4.54 -5.01 7.50
CA GLU A 120 -5.14 -4.06 8.42
C GLU A 120 -5.68 -4.79 9.64
N PRO A 121 -5.78 -4.13 10.81
CA PRO A 121 -6.33 -4.77 12.01
C PRO A 121 -7.77 -5.27 11.87
N ALA A 122 -8.56 -4.65 10.98
CA ALA A 122 -9.93 -5.05 10.68
C ALA A 122 -10.04 -6.02 9.49
N HIS A 123 -9.01 -6.11 8.64
CA HIS A 123 -9.06 -6.92 7.44
C HIS A 123 -7.67 -7.39 7.00
N VAL A 124 -7.49 -8.71 6.90
CA VAL A 124 -6.27 -9.34 6.41
C VAL A 124 -6.60 -10.15 5.17
N GLU A 125 -5.85 -9.90 4.10
CA GLU A 125 -6.02 -10.59 2.83
C GLU A 125 -4.67 -11.11 2.32
N LEU A 126 -4.66 -12.42 2.04
CA LEU A 126 -3.51 -13.13 1.50
C LEU A 126 -3.87 -13.76 0.15
N ALA A 127 -3.22 -13.32 -0.93
CA ALA A 127 -3.40 -13.90 -2.25
C ALA A 127 -2.40 -15.03 -2.49
N LEU A 128 -2.85 -16.28 -2.55
CA LEU A 128 -2.02 -17.44 -2.89
C LEU A 128 -1.84 -17.53 -4.42
N GLU A 129 -0.61 -17.32 -4.90
CA GLU A 129 -0.30 -17.38 -6.33
C GLU A 129 -0.01 -18.81 -6.81
N ARG A 130 0.61 -19.63 -5.95
CA ARG A 130 0.88 -21.06 -6.19
C ARG A 130 1.31 -21.79 -4.91
N GLY A 131 1.15 -23.10 -4.89
CA GLY A 131 1.61 -23.98 -3.82
C GLY A 131 0.58 -24.14 -2.72
N ALA A 132 1.02 -24.44 -1.49
CA ALA A 132 0.14 -24.66 -0.35
C ALA A 132 0.47 -23.70 0.80
N VAL A 133 -0.56 -23.31 1.55
CA VAL A 133 -0.46 -22.51 2.76
C VAL A 133 -1.31 -23.13 3.87
N THR A 134 -0.72 -23.30 5.05
CA THR A 134 -1.44 -23.69 6.26
C THR A 134 -1.69 -22.45 7.10
N LEU A 135 -2.94 -22.20 7.46
CA LEU A 135 -3.38 -21.00 8.15
C LEU A 135 -4.04 -21.39 9.46
N ARG A 136 -3.58 -20.76 10.54
CA ARG A 136 -4.17 -20.83 11.87
C ARG A 136 -4.61 -19.44 12.27
N VAL A 137 -5.92 -19.21 12.22
CA VAL A 137 -6.54 -17.91 12.48
C VAL A 137 -7.44 -18.04 13.70
N ARG A 138 -7.25 -17.17 14.69
CA ARG A 138 -8.14 -17.08 15.86
C ARG A 138 -9.25 -16.05 15.62
N PRO A 139 -10.46 -16.28 16.15
CA PRO A 139 -11.56 -15.35 15.99
C PRO A 139 -11.32 -14.08 16.82
N VAL A 140 -11.05 -12.97 16.12
CA VAL A 140 -10.97 -11.63 16.70
C VAL A 140 -12.21 -10.84 16.27
N PRO A 141 -13.04 -10.34 17.21
CA PRO A 141 -14.24 -9.59 16.86
C PRO A 141 -13.89 -8.32 16.08
N GLY A 142 -14.49 -8.16 14.91
CA GLY A 142 -14.25 -7.02 14.02
C GLY A 142 -13.07 -7.20 13.05
N ARG A 143 -12.38 -8.34 13.05
CA ARG A 143 -11.35 -8.68 12.06
C ARG A 143 -11.89 -9.71 11.06
N ALA A 144 -11.83 -9.36 9.78
CA ALA A 144 -12.11 -10.26 8.68
C ALA A 144 -10.80 -10.82 8.10
N TRP A 145 -10.72 -12.13 7.94
CA TRP A 145 -9.60 -12.79 7.28
C TRP A 145 -10.08 -13.41 5.98
N SER A 146 -9.33 -13.21 4.89
CA SER A 146 -9.62 -13.85 3.61
C SER A 146 -8.36 -14.29 2.87
N VAL A 147 -8.49 -15.39 2.13
CA VAL A 147 -7.44 -15.93 1.27
C VAL A 147 -7.97 -16.03 -0.15
N THR A 148 -7.25 -15.43 -1.09
CA THR A 148 -7.64 -15.41 -2.50
C THR A 148 -6.71 -16.32 -3.28
N ALA A 149 -7.23 -17.31 -4.00
CA ALA A 149 -6.45 -18.26 -4.80
C ALA A 149 -7.06 -18.36 -6.20
N GLY A 150 -6.45 -17.67 -7.17
CA GLY A 150 -7.06 -17.54 -8.50
C GLY A 150 -8.46 -16.91 -8.41
N PRO A 151 -9.52 -17.55 -8.95
CA PRO A 151 -10.90 -17.05 -8.87
C PRO A 151 -11.60 -17.37 -7.53
N PHE A 152 -10.94 -18.08 -6.61
CA PHE A 152 -11.54 -18.56 -5.37
C PHE A 152 -11.20 -17.62 -4.21
N THR A 153 -12.21 -17.21 -3.44
CA THR A 153 -12.04 -16.39 -2.23
C THR A 153 -12.52 -17.15 -1.01
N VAL A 154 -11.66 -17.27 -0.02
CA VAL A 154 -11.89 -18.10 1.17
C VAL A 154 -11.98 -17.19 2.39
N ALA A 155 -13.16 -17.03 2.97
CA ALA A 155 -13.37 -16.25 4.18
C ALA A 155 -13.18 -17.11 5.44
N LEU A 156 -12.31 -16.67 6.33
CA LEU A 156 -11.90 -17.38 7.55
C LEU A 156 -12.40 -16.60 8.79
N THR A 157 -12.82 -17.31 9.83
CA THR A 157 -13.29 -16.70 11.09
C THR A 157 -12.60 -17.33 12.30
N ASP A 158 -12.70 -18.65 12.45
CA ASP A 158 -11.94 -19.46 13.41
C ASP A 158 -11.54 -20.71 12.63
N ALA A 159 -10.29 -20.80 12.21
CA ALA A 159 -9.94 -21.75 11.17
C ALA A 159 -8.49 -22.24 11.30
N ASP A 160 -8.34 -23.57 11.34
CA ASP A 160 -7.07 -24.26 11.05
C ASP A 160 -7.26 -24.99 9.72
N VAL A 161 -6.67 -24.45 8.65
CA VAL A 161 -6.95 -24.87 7.27
C VAL A 161 -5.67 -24.97 6.47
N THR A 162 -5.66 -25.88 5.51
CA THR A 162 -4.63 -25.92 4.48
C THR A 162 -5.27 -25.63 3.13
N ALA A 163 -4.87 -24.52 2.50
CA ALA A 163 -5.30 -24.13 1.18
C ALA A 163 -4.16 -24.38 0.17
N ALA A 164 -4.47 -24.99 -0.96
CA ALA A 164 -3.52 -25.28 -2.02
C ALA A 164 -4.04 -24.82 -3.38
N TRP A 165 -3.17 -24.21 -4.17
CA TRP A 165 -3.48 -23.67 -5.48
C TRP A 165 -2.42 -24.05 -6.51
N SER A 166 -2.87 -24.63 -7.62
CA SER A 166 -2.06 -24.91 -8.79
C SER A 166 -2.55 -24.07 -9.96
N PRO A 167 -1.83 -23.00 -10.35
CA PRO A 167 -2.21 -22.18 -11.50
C PRO A 167 -2.07 -22.94 -12.83
N GLU A 168 -1.21 -23.97 -12.90
CA GLU A 168 -0.99 -24.77 -14.11
C GLU A 168 -2.20 -25.65 -14.44
N THR A 169 -2.84 -26.19 -13.40
CA THR A 169 -4.00 -27.09 -13.55
C THR A 169 -5.31 -26.40 -13.18
N GLY A 170 -5.26 -25.12 -12.80
CA GLY A 170 -6.40 -24.37 -12.27
C GLY A 170 -7.06 -25.03 -11.07
N THR A 171 -6.35 -25.85 -10.31
CA THR A 171 -6.94 -26.66 -9.23
C THR A 171 -6.73 -26.00 -7.88
N PHE A 172 -7.84 -25.71 -7.20
CA PHE A 172 -7.88 -25.22 -5.85
C PHE A 172 -8.35 -26.32 -4.91
N ARG A 173 -7.65 -26.49 -3.78
CA ARG A 173 -8.05 -27.41 -2.72
C ARG A 173 -8.00 -26.72 -1.38
N VAL A 174 -9.02 -26.93 -0.55
CA VAL A 174 -9.01 -26.53 0.85
C VAL A 174 -9.36 -27.71 1.74
N ASP A 175 -8.54 -27.92 2.75
CA ASP A 175 -8.68 -28.92 3.80
C ASP A 175 -8.90 -28.19 5.12
N VAL A 176 -10.08 -28.35 5.73
CA VAL A 176 -10.44 -27.68 6.99
C VAL A 176 -10.22 -28.66 8.14
N ALA A 177 -9.18 -28.47 8.95
CA ALA A 177 -8.92 -29.30 10.12
C ALA A 177 -9.82 -28.91 11.29
N ARG A 178 -9.99 -27.59 11.51
CA ARG A 178 -10.84 -27.03 12.56
C ARG A 178 -11.52 -25.78 12.05
N GLY A 179 -12.76 -25.57 12.48
CA GLY A 179 -13.53 -24.37 12.14
C GLY A 179 -14.47 -24.56 10.95
N SER A 180 -14.98 -23.45 10.45
CA SER A 180 -15.81 -23.40 9.23
C SER A 180 -15.32 -22.27 8.34
N VAL A 181 -15.34 -22.53 7.04
CA VAL A 181 -14.80 -21.63 6.03
C VAL A 181 -15.82 -21.46 4.93
N ASP A 182 -16.02 -20.23 4.47
CA ASP A 182 -16.88 -19.95 3.33
C ASP A 182 -16.01 -19.71 2.10
N VAL A 183 -16.13 -20.60 1.11
CA VAL A 183 -15.41 -20.54 -0.17
C VAL A 183 -16.35 -19.96 -1.21
N ALA A 184 -16.05 -18.77 -1.70
CA ALA A 184 -16.75 -18.10 -2.78
C ALA A 184 -16.04 -18.30 -4.12
N ASP A 185 -16.81 -18.58 -5.16
CA ASP A 185 -16.38 -18.64 -6.56
C ASP A 185 -17.43 -17.98 -7.47
N ALA A 186 -17.28 -18.14 -8.79
CA ALA A 186 -18.23 -17.60 -9.75
C ALA A 186 -19.62 -18.27 -9.70
N ALA A 187 -19.73 -19.49 -9.15
CA ALA A 187 -20.97 -20.26 -9.02
C ALA A 187 -21.72 -19.97 -7.72
N GLY A 188 -21.03 -19.49 -6.68
CA GLY A 188 -21.64 -19.04 -5.43
C GLY A 188 -20.72 -19.24 -4.23
N THR A 189 -21.30 -19.30 -3.04
CA THR A 189 -20.58 -19.52 -1.78
C THR A 189 -20.87 -20.92 -1.25
N THR A 190 -19.82 -21.72 -1.03
CA THR A 190 -19.89 -23.05 -0.43
C THR A 190 -19.24 -23.02 0.95
N ARG A 191 -19.98 -23.46 1.97
CA ARG A 191 -19.46 -23.61 3.33
C ARG A 191 -18.77 -24.97 3.50
N VAL A 192 -17.53 -24.96 3.99
CA VAL A 192 -16.72 -26.14 4.28
C VAL A 192 -16.53 -26.24 5.79
N GLY A 193 -16.98 -27.33 6.38
CA GLY A 193 -16.90 -27.61 7.82
C GLY A 193 -15.64 -28.39 8.22
N PRO A 194 -15.47 -28.68 9.51
CA PRO A 194 -14.29 -29.36 10.03
C PRO A 194 -14.21 -30.81 9.52
N GLY A 195 -13.00 -31.25 9.17
CA GLY A 195 -12.71 -32.57 8.58
C GLY A 195 -13.10 -32.69 7.11
N GLN A 196 -13.64 -31.65 6.49
CA GLN A 196 -14.04 -31.68 5.08
C GLN A 196 -12.92 -31.17 4.17
N ARG A 197 -12.85 -31.78 2.99
CA ARG A 197 -12.01 -31.36 1.87
C ARG A 197 -12.91 -30.89 0.74
N LEU A 198 -12.63 -29.70 0.22
CA LEU A 198 -13.24 -29.19 -1.00
C LEU A 198 -12.16 -29.04 -2.07
N GLU A 199 -12.42 -29.57 -3.26
CA GLU A 199 -11.57 -29.39 -4.44
C GLU A 199 -12.40 -28.76 -5.55
N LEU A 200 -11.95 -27.60 -6.03
CA LEU A 200 -12.57 -26.83 -7.09
C LEU A 200 -11.58 -26.69 -8.24
N ARG A 201 -12.11 -26.54 -9.45
CA ARG A 201 -11.31 -26.29 -10.65
C ARG A 201 -11.79 -25.02 -11.31
N ASP A 202 -10.84 -24.21 -11.74
CA ASP A 202 -11.11 -23.03 -12.56
C ASP A 202 -11.58 -23.48 -13.94
N SER A 203 -12.87 -23.24 -14.21
CA SER A 203 -13.52 -23.60 -15.46
C SER A 203 -12.92 -22.86 -16.67
N ALA A 204 -12.31 -21.68 -16.48
CA ALA A 204 -11.66 -20.94 -17.56
C ALA A 204 -10.33 -21.59 -18.00
N ILE A 205 -9.53 -22.09 -17.05
CA ILE A 205 -8.29 -22.82 -17.35
C ILE A 205 -8.60 -24.18 -17.95
N VAL A 206 -9.66 -24.85 -17.49
CA VAL A 206 -10.14 -26.12 -18.07
C VAL A 206 -10.67 -25.92 -19.50
N ALA A 207 -11.36 -24.82 -19.78
CA ALA A 207 -11.81 -24.48 -21.14
C ALA A 207 -10.62 -24.23 -22.08
N ALA A 208 -9.65 -23.43 -21.66
CA ALA A 208 -8.45 -23.13 -22.46
C ALA A 208 -7.57 -24.37 -22.71
N ALA A 209 -7.54 -25.33 -21.79
CA ALA A 209 -6.81 -26.59 -21.97
C ALA A 209 -7.53 -27.61 -22.87
N ASN A 210 -8.87 -27.54 -22.92
CA ASN A 210 -9.71 -28.41 -23.76
C ASN A 210 -9.95 -27.85 -25.16
N ASP A 211 -9.68 -26.56 -25.40
CA ASP A 211 -9.61 -26.02 -26.75
C ASP A 211 -8.38 -26.61 -27.46
N PRO A 212 -8.54 -27.42 -28.52
CA PRO A 212 -7.41 -27.82 -29.34
C PRO A 212 -6.76 -26.53 -29.87
N PRO A 213 -5.42 -26.44 -29.94
CA PRO A 213 -4.76 -25.23 -30.44
C PRO A 213 -5.29 -24.94 -31.84
N ALA A 214 -6.17 -23.95 -31.93
CA ALA A 214 -6.66 -23.46 -33.20
C ALA A 214 -5.43 -23.03 -33.99
N THR A 215 -5.17 -23.77 -35.07
CA THR A 215 -4.16 -23.48 -36.06
C THR A 215 -4.16 -21.98 -36.31
N ARG A 216 -3.00 -21.33 -36.10
CA ARG A 216 -2.76 -19.95 -36.51
C ARG A 216 -3.01 -19.85 -38.01
N SER A 217 -4.25 -19.58 -38.40
CA SER A 217 -4.63 -19.17 -39.75
C SER A 217 -4.75 -17.66 -39.74
N GLY A 218 -3.88 -17.00 -40.50
CA GLY A 218 -4.03 -15.56 -40.76
C GLY A 218 -2.77 -14.76 -41.01
N LEU A 219 -1.69 -15.33 -41.54
CA LEU A 219 -0.78 -14.54 -42.36
C LEU A 219 -1.44 -14.44 -43.76
N PRO A 220 -1.67 -13.25 -44.34
CA PRO A 220 -2.25 -13.17 -45.67
C PRO A 220 -1.29 -13.83 -46.69
N PRO A 221 -1.79 -14.69 -47.60
CA PRO A 221 -0.97 -15.24 -48.66
C PRO A 221 -0.57 -14.11 -49.61
N ILE A 222 0.74 -13.95 -49.81
CA ILE A 222 1.30 -13.11 -50.86
C ILE A 222 0.74 -13.63 -52.19
N ALA A 223 -0.03 -12.77 -52.86
CA ALA A 223 -0.58 -13.03 -54.17
C ALA A 223 0.58 -13.23 -55.16
N THR A 224 0.79 -14.47 -55.59
CA THR A 224 1.63 -14.76 -56.75
C THR A 224 0.69 -15.18 -57.88
N ALA A 225 0.73 -14.41 -58.96
CA ALA A 225 -0.14 -14.53 -60.12
C ALA A 225 -0.07 -15.92 -60.78
N PRO A 226 -1.14 -16.35 -61.48
CA PRO A 226 -1.12 -17.58 -62.25
C PRO A 226 -0.63 -17.33 -63.68
N ARG A 227 0.19 -18.25 -64.20
CA ARG A 227 0.08 -18.88 -65.54
C ARG A 227 1.43 -19.45 -65.96
N THR A 228 1.51 -20.77 -66.09
CA THR A 228 1.70 -21.43 -67.39
C THR A 228 1.51 -22.93 -67.25
N SER A 229 0.94 -23.48 -68.31
CA SER A 229 0.35 -24.79 -68.44
C SER A 229 1.38 -25.92 -68.39
N ASP A 230 0.94 -27.00 -67.74
CA ASP A 230 0.79 -28.36 -68.28
C ASP A 230 1.90 -28.89 -69.20
N LEU A 231 2.52 -30.00 -68.78
CA LEU A 231 2.88 -31.12 -69.65
C LEU A 231 3.35 -32.33 -68.82
N GLY A 232 2.51 -33.37 -68.81
CA GLY A 232 2.88 -34.79 -68.77
C GLY A 232 3.43 -35.35 -67.45
N ALA A 233 3.31 -36.62 -67.14
CA ALA A 233 2.65 -37.77 -67.74
C ALA A 233 2.78 -38.90 -66.70
N GLU A 234 1.80 -39.81 -66.69
CA GLU A 234 1.94 -41.23 -66.34
C GLU A 234 2.38 -41.59 -64.90
N ALA A 235 1.45 -42.09 -64.09
CA ALA A 235 1.08 -43.51 -64.00
C ALA A 235 2.17 -44.42 -63.40
N ARG A 236 1.91 -44.91 -62.17
CA ARG A 236 1.64 -46.33 -61.93
C ARG A 236 1.31 -46.65 -60.46
N THR A 237 0.19 -47.34 -60.36
CA THR A 237 -0.20 -48.43 -59.44
C THR A 237 0.93 -49.24 -58.77
N ALA A 238 0.77 -49.50 -57.48
CA ALA A 238 0.96 -50.80 -56.78
C ALA A 238 0.54 -50.54 -55.31
N ASP A 239 -0.62 -51.00 -54.84
CA ASP A 239 -1.02 -52.36 -54.49
C ASP A 239 -0.36 -52.93 -53.22
N ALA A 240 -1.23 -53.45 -52.34
CA ALA A 240 -1.05 -54.45 -51.29
C ALA A 240 -0.04 -54.17 -50.16
N ALA A 241 -0.19 -54.69 -48.94
CA ALA A 241 -1.28 -55.29 -48.17
C ALA A 241 -0.72 -55.53 -46.76
N SER A 242 -1.63 -55.67 -45.81
CA SER A 242 -1.44 -56.16 -44.44
C SER A 242 -0.49 -57.35 -44.27
N SER A 243 0.25 -57.41 -43.15
CA SER A 243 0.24 -58.57 -42.23
C SER A 243 1.02 -58.23 -40.95
N THR A 244 0.39 -58.15 -39.76
CA THR A 244 0.16 -59.21 -38.76
C THR A 244 1.42 -59.77 -38.06
N ALA A 245 1.68 -59.29 -36.82
CA ALA A 245 2.13 -59.99 -35.59
C ALA A 245 3.41 -60.90 -35.65
N PRO A 246 3.92 -61.54 -34.57
CA PRO A 246 3.49 -61.53 -33.16
C PRO A 246 4.65 -61.48 -32.10
N ASP A 247 4.25 -61.22 -30.85
CA ASP A 247 4.58 -61.92 -29.58
C ASP A 247 6.04 -62.16 -29.07
N THR A 248 6.15 -61.98 -27.74
CA THR A 248 6.80 -62.89 -26.77
C THR A 248 8.04 -62.43 -25.97
N SER A 249 7.83 -62.48 -24.65
CA SER A 249 8.71 -62.77 -23.51
C SER A 249 9.68 -61.72 -22.98
N LEU A 250 9.63 -61.29 -21.71
CA LEU A 250 9.68 -61.97 -20.37
C LEU A 250 11.09 -61.84 -19.77
N SER A 251 11.13 -61.29 -18.54
CA SER A 251 12.17 -61.35 -17.46
C SER A 251 12.43 -59.92 -16.95
N ALA A 252 11.94 -59.46 -15.80
CA ALA A 252 12.08 -59.99 -14.43
C ALA A 252 13.54 -60.34 -14.11
N ASP A 253 14.25 -59.53 -13.34
CA ASP A 253 14.26 -59.58 -11.88
C ASP A 253 15.35 -58.65 -11.27
N ALA A 254 15.20 -58.40 -9.96
CA ALA A 254 16.25 -58.09 -8.99
C ALA A 254 16.86 -56.66 -8.90
N ARG A 255 16.16 -55.81 -8.14
CA ARG A 255 16.76 -55.02 -7.03
C ARG A 255 16.67 -55.86 -5.74
N PRO A 256 17.19 -55.44 -4.57
CA PRO A 256 18.28 -54.50 -4.24
C PRO A 256 19.22 -55.08 -3.15
N SER A 257 20.28 -54.38 -2.74
CA SER A 257 20.68 -54.27 -1.31
C SER A 257 21.92 -53.40 -1.07
N PRO A 258 22.10 -52.90 0.18
CA PRO A 258 22.80 -51.67 0.50
C PRO A 258 24.16 -51.90 1.19
N SER A 259 24.93 -50.83 1.40
CA SER A 259 26.00 -50.83 2.41
C SER A 259 26.18 -49.43 3.01
N SER A 260 25.75 -49.32 4.25
CA SER A 260 26.16 -48.31 5.22
C SER A 260 27.62 -48.53 5.62
N SER A 261 28.38 -47.46 5.86
CA SER A 261 29.52 -47.48 6.78
C SER A 261 29.85 -46.07 7.26
N SER A 262 29.48 -45.85 8.52
CA SER A 262 29.90 -44.82 9.47
C SER A 262 31.43 -44.75 9.57
N HIS A 263 32.04 -43.56 9.74
CA HIS A 263 33.36 -43.41 10.39
C HIS A 263 33.61 -41.99 10.95
N SER A 264 33.87 -41.93 12.25
CA SER A 264 34.57 -40.89 13.05
C SER A 264 34.87 -41.54 14.42
N PRO A 265 35.84 -41.09 15.26
CA PRO A 265 37.02 -40.23 15.10
C PRO A 265 38.32 -40.96 15.64
N PRO A 266 39.48 -40.28 15.87
CA PRO A 266 39.74 -39.72 17.22
C PRO A 266 40.64 -38.44 17.30
N SER A 267 40.56 -37.74 18.43
CA SER A 267 41.49 -36.70 18.92
C SER A 267 42.72 -37.29 19.65
N PRO A 268 43.75 -36.47 19.92
CA PRO A 268 44.20 -36.27 21.31
C PRO A 268 44.39 -34.76 21.63
N ARG A 269 43.76 -34.22 22.69
CA ARG A 269 44.29 -34.00 24.06
C ARG A 269 45.63 -33.24 24.13
N SER A 270 45.55 -32.00 24.63
CA SER A 270 46.47 -31.49 25.66
C SER A 270 45.75 -30.47 26.54
N ALA A 271 45.98 -30.58 27.85
CA ALA A 271 45.29 -29.91 28.93
C ALA A 271 46.26 -28.98 29.69
N GLY A 272 45.71 -27.99 30.42
CA GLY A 272 46.34 -27.39 31.61
C GLY A 272 46.29 -25.87 31.69
N GLY A 273 45.34 -25.31 32.45
CA GLY A 273 45.36 -23.92 32.97
C GLY A 273 46.14 -23.83 34.30
N PRO A 274 45.79 -22.97 35.29
CA PRO A 274 45.11 -21.66 35.30
C PRO A 274 45.84 -20.63 36.23
N SER A 275 45.16 -19.52 36.61
CA SER A 275 45.39 -18.61 37.78
C SER A 275 45.98 -17.21 37.44
N SER A 276 45.61 -16.06 38.03
CA SER A 276 44.49 -15.52 38.83
C SER A 276 44.73 -14.01 39.04
N ALA A 277 43.67 -13.24 39.33
CA ALA A 277 43.61 -11.90 39.98
C ALA A 277 44.21 -10.71 39.20
N ASP A 278 43.65 -9.49 39.15
CA ASP A 278 43.02 -8.68 40.20
C ASP A 278 42.10 -7.56 39.61
N SER A 279 41.35 -6.87 40.47
CA SER A 279 40.10 -6.08 40.30
C SER A 279 40.25 -4.56 39.95
N PRO A 280 39.13 -3.78 39.77
CA PRO A 280 38.98 -2.50 38.99
C PRO A 280 38.94 -1.23 39.93
N PRO A 281 38.37 -0.03 39.62
CA PRO A 281 37.68 0.49 38.42
C PRO A 281 38.09 1.92 37.95
N SER A 282 37.66 2.31 36.75
CA SER A 282 37.51 3.73 36.38
C SER A 282 36.23 3.94 35.58
N SER A 283 35.23 4.40 36.31
CA SER A 283 33.98 5.00 35.86
C SER A 283 34.26 6.28 35.08
N ARG A 284 34.23 6.20 33.73
CA ARG A 284 33.95 7.32 32.81
C ARG A 284 33.07 6.90 31.63
N SER A 285 32.25 5.88 31.82
CA SER A 285 31.22 5.49 30.87
C SER A 285 29.88 6.12 31.28
N ALA A 286 29.67 7.40 30.96
CA ALA A 286 28.31 7.98 30.98
C ALA A 286 28.12 9.24 30.12
N GLU A 287 29.12 10.11 29.92
CA GLU A 287 28.85 11.45 29.32
C GLU A 287 29.55 11.78 28.01
N ALA A 288 30.19 10.81 27.36
CA ALA A 288 30.81 11.01 26.04
C ALA A 288 30.26 10.08 24.93
N ARG A 289 29.06 9.51 25.11
CA ARG A 289 28.34 8.76 24.04
C ARG A 289 27.18 9.53 23.41
N ALA A 290 26.98 10.80 23.75
CA ALA A 290 25.97 11.65 23.13
C ALA A 290 26.44 12.35 21.85
N SER A 291 27.63 12.07 21.31
CA SER A 291 28.13 12.77 20.12
C SER A 291 29.07 11.91 19.26
N THR A 292 28.71 10.66 18.96
CA THR A 292 29.23 9.97 17.77
C THR A 292 28.31 8.83 17.35
N SER A 293 27.17 9.17 16.74
CA SER A 293 26.60 8.32 15.68
C SER A 293 26.21 9.22 14.52
N ALA A 294 27.22 9.92 14.01
CA ALA A 294 27.24 10.32 12.61
C ALA A 294 27.55 9.05 11.81
N ALA A 295 26.53 8.21 11.60
CA ALA A 295 26.58 7.05 10.72
C ALA A 295 25.65 7.30 9.55
N ASN A 296 26.29 7.67 8.43
CA ASN A 296 25.78 7.83 7.06
C ASN A 296 24.90 9.05 6.75
N PRO A 297 25.35 9.98 5.89
CA PRO A 297 24.42 10.73 5.05
C PRO A 297 23.97 9.87 3.85
N SER A 298 22.76 10.18 3.37
CA SER A 298 22.15 9.82 2.09
C SER A 298 21.30 8.54 2.00
N PHE A 299 20.42 8.33 2.96
CA PHE A 299 19.01 8.16 2.62
C PHE A 299 18.23 9.24 3.38
N PRO A 300 17.36 10.04 2.73
CA PRO A 300 16.62 11.10 3.43
C PRO A 300 15.90 10.52 4.64
N ALA A 301 16.16 11.09 5.82
CA ALA A 301 15.70 10.52 7.10
C ALA A 301 14.16 10.39 7.14
N TRP A 302 13.47 11.27 6.42
CA TRP A 302 12.02 11.22 6.27
C TRP A 302 11.52 10.00 5.51
N ILE A 303 12.30 9.41 4.59
CA ILE A 303 11.87 8.24 3.83
C ILE A 303 11.82 7.01 4.72
N ALA A 304 12.82 6.80 5.57
CA ALA A 304 12.81 5.69 6.53
C ALA A 304 11.59 5.77 7.48
N LEU A 305 11.22 6.98 7.90
CA LEU A 305 10.01 7.22 8.69
C LEU A 305 8.73 6.92 7.90
N ALA A 306 8.68 7.32 6.63
CA ALA A 306 7.55 7.05 5.75
C ALA A 306 7.37 5.54 5.49
N GLU A 307 8.47 4.82 5.23
CA GLU A 307 8.48 3.37 5.03
C GLU A 307 8.15 2.60 6.32
N ALA A 308 8.50 3.15 7.48
CA ALA A 308 8.07 2.63 8.79
C ALA A 308 6.58 2.93 9.10
N GLY A 309 5.88 3.66 8.23
CA GLY A 309 4.47 4.02 8.39
C GLY A 309 4.23 5.27 9.24
N ASP A 310 5.27 5.88 9.81
CA ASP A 310 5.16 7.13 10.56
C ASP A 310 5.11 8.33 9.61
N CYS A 311 3.96 8.48 8.94
CA CYS A 311 3.72 9.54 7.97
C CYS A 311 3.80 10.94 8.60
N ALA A 312 3.48 11.08 9.89
CA ALA A 312 3.53 12.36 10.59
C ALA A 312 4.98 12.79 10.85
N ALA A 313 5.80 11.89 11.40
CA ALA A 313 7.22 12.16 11.59
C ALA A 313 7.95 12.32 10.26
N ALA A 314 7.57 11.56 9.24
CA ALA A 314 8.10 11.67 7.90
C ALA A 314 7.85 13.07 7.31
N LEU A 315 6.61 13.56 7.33
CA LEU A 315 6.30 14.87 6.77
C LEU A 315 7.03 15.99 7.53
N ALA A 316 7.08 15.93 8.86
CA ALA A 316 7.84 16.88 9.67
C ALA A 316 9.36 16.84 9.41
N ALA A 317 9.91 15.67 9.08
CA ALA A 317 11.30 15.54 8.67
C ALA A 317 11.52 16.11 7.25
N ALA A 318 10.62 15.85 6.31
CA ALA A 318 10.67 16.37 4.95
C ALA A 318 10.54 17.91 4.90
N GLU A 319 9.71 18.49 5.78
CA GLU A 319 9.59 19.94 5.96
C GLU A 319 10.90 20.58 6.40
N ARG A 320 11.61 19.98 7.36
CA ARG A 320 12.92 20.46 7.82
C ARG A 320 13.98 20.38 6.72
N GLU A 321 13.89 19.41 5.82
CA GLU A 321 14.77 19.28 4.65
C GLU A 321 14.40 20.25 3.51
N GLY A 322 13.17 20.76 3.50
CA GLY A 322 12.67 21.72 2.52
C GLY A 322 11.84 21.07 1.41
N LEU A 323 10.52 21.00 1.63
CA LEU A 323 9.58 20.35 0.71
C LEU A 323 9.61 20.87 -0.73
N SER A 324 9.79 22.18 -0.94
CA SER A 324 9.86 22.74 -2.28
C SER A 324 11.05 22.21 -3.10
N GLN A 325 12.18 21.91 -2.44
CA GLN A 325 13.32 21.28 -3.10
C GLN A 325 13.06 19.80 -3.37
N LEU A 326 12.45 19.12 -2.40
CA LEU A 326 12.07 17.70 -2.53
C LEU A 326 11.10 17.49 -3.71
N HIS A 327 10.05 18.32 -3.85
CA HIS A 327 9.12 18.26 -4.99
C HIS A 327 9.82 18.37 -6.36
N ARG A 328 10.94 19.10 -6.43
CA ARG A 328 11.71 19.31 -7.68
C ARG A 328 12.78 18.25 -7.94
N THR A 329 13.24 17.53 -6.92
CA THR A 329 14.41 16.64 -7.02
C THR A 329 14.05 15.16 -6.91
N LEU A 330 13.06 14.81 -6.08
CA LEU A 330 12.69 13.42 -5.82
C LEU A 330 12.26 12.66 -7.09
N ALA A 331 12.53 11.36 -7.11
CA ALA A 331 12.05 10.43 -8.12
C ALA A 331 10.53 10.15 -7.97
N ALA A 332 9.93 9.52 -8.98
CA ALA A 332 8.48 9.30 -9.04
C ALA A 332 7.92 8.50 -7.86
N ASP A 333 8.59 7.42 -7.47
CA ASP A 333 8.26 6.59 -6.31
C ASP A 333 8.29 7.38 -5.00
N ARG A 334 9.28 8.27 -4.82
CA ARG A 334 9.43 9.07 -3.61
C ARG A 334 8.46 10.26 -3.54
N LEU A 335 8.09 10.84 -4.68
CA LEU A 335 7.01 11.83 -4.73
C LEU A 335 5.65 11.20 -4.39
N ASP A 336 5.41 9.98 -4.87
CA ASP A 336 4.20 9.22 -4.54
C ASP A 336 4.13 8.89 -3.04
N LEU A 337 5.26 8.45 -2.45
CA LEU A 337 5.38 8.21 -1.01
C LEU A 337 5.15 9.50 -0.19
N LEU A 338 5.76 10.62 -0.59
CA LEU A 338 5.56 11.91 0.07
C LEU A 338 4.10 12.37 -0.01
N ALA A 339 3.46 12.22 -1.17
CA ALA A 339 2.06 12.51 -1.37
C ALA A 339 1.15 11.61 -0.51
N HIS A 340 1.50 10.32 -0.38
CA HIS A 340 0.79 9.38 0.48
C HIS A 340 0.86 9.84 1.94
N CYS A 341 2.05 10.14 2.46
CA CYS A 341 2.21 10.64 3.82
C CYS A 341 1.40 11.91 4.07
N ALA A 342 1.48 12.89 3.17
CA ALA A 342 0.72 14.13 3.26
C ALA A 342 -0.81 13.89 3.25
N ARG A 343 -1.31 12.94 2.46
CA ARG A 343 -2.73 12.56 2.48
C ARG A 343 -3.15 11.93 3.79
N VAL A 344 -2.32 11.03 4.35
CA VAL A 344 -2.59 10.35 5.62
C VAL A 344 -2.62 11.35 6.77
N THR A 345 -1.72 12.32 6.79
CA THR A 345 -1.68 13.41 7.78
C THR A 345 -2.71 14.50 7.51
N ARG A 346 -3.50 14.37 6.44
CA ARG A 346 -4.52 15.33 5.98
C ARG A 346 -3.96 16.70 5.59
N ASP A 347 -2.68 16.77 5.23
CA ASP A 347 -2.06 17.96 4.66
C ASP A 347 -2.36 18.06 3.16
N ALA A 348 -3.44 18.75 2.82
CA ALA A 348 -3.91 18.90 1.46
C ALA A 348 -2.92 19.64 0.55
N ALA A 349 -2.23 20.64 1.10
CA ALA A 349 -1.33 21.49 0.34
C ALA A 349 -0.13 20.69 -0.16
N HIS A 350 0.56 20.00 0.74
CA HIS A 350 1.74 19.22 0.38
C HIS A 350 1.38 17.97 -0.43
N ALA A 351 0.24 17.33 -0.16
CA ALA A 351 -0.26 16.24 -0.97
C ALA A 351 -0.48 16.66 -2.43
N ARG A 352 -1.15 17.80 -2.64
CA ARG A 352 -1.43 18.33 -3.97
C ARG A 352 -0.14 18.71 -4.70
N GLU A 353 0.78 19.40 -4.03
CA GLU A 353 2.05 19.80 -4.64
C GLU A 353 2.90 18.60 -5.09
N ALA A 354 3.01 17.56 -4.26
CA ALA A 354 3.74 16.35 -4.59
C ALA A 354 3.12 15.60 -5.78
N LEU A 355 1.78 15.47 -5.82
CA LEU A 355 1.06 14.82 -6.93
C LEU A 355 1.15 15.63 -8.23
N LEU A 356 1.06 16.95 -8.16
CA LEU A 356 1.26 17.82 -9.32
C LEU A 356 2.71 17.76 -9.83
N ALA A 357 3.69 17.70 -8.94
CA ALA A 357 5.08 17.53 -9.30
C ALA A 357 5.32 16.18 -9.99
N LEU A 358 4.72 15.10 -9.47
CA LEU A 358 4.78 13.76 -10.07
C LEU A 358 4.24 13.78 -11.50
N ARG A 359 3.05 14.36 -11.70
CA ARG A 359 2.42 14.45 -13.03
C ARG A 359 3.20 15.30 -14.02
N ARG A 360 3.75 16.42 -13.57
CA ARG A 360 4.52 17.34 -14.42
C ARG A 360 5.88 16.76 -14.83
N ARG A 361 6.55 16.06 -13.91
CA ARG A 361 7.92 15.58 -14.12
C ARG A 361 7.98 14.17 -14.73
N PHE A 362 6.98 13.34 -14.47
CA PHE A 362 6.94 11.94 -14.89
C PHE A 362 5.64 11.60 -15.65
N PRO A 363 5.29 12.30 -16.74
CA PRO A 363 4.00 12.14 -17.41
C PRO A 363 3.75 10.74 -18.01
N THR A 364 4.82 9.99 -18.31
CA THR A 364 4.75 8.62 -18.84
C THR A 364 4.72 7.55 -17.74
N ASP A 365 4.98 7.89 -16.48
CA ASP A 365 4.94 6.94 -15.37
C ASP A 365 3.47 6.57 -15.06
N PRO A 366 3.12 5.28 -14.91
CA PRO A 366 1.77 4.88 -14.50
C PRO A 366 1.23 5.61 -13.27
N ARG A 367 2.11 5.95 -12.31
CA ARG A 367 1.73 6.71 -11.11
C ARG A 367 1.25 8.12 -11.42
N ALA A 368 1.70 8.75 -12.50
CA ALA A 368 1.19 10.07 -12.89
C ALA A 368 -0.30 10.02 -13.27
N ARG A 369 -0.75 8.94 -13.92
CA ARG A 369 -2.19 8.73 -14.19
C ARG A 369 -2.93 8.54 -12.87
N THR A 370 -2.49 7.63 -12.01
CA THR A 370 -3.06 7.45 -10.65
C THR A 370 -3.11 8.75 -9.86
N ALA A 371 -2.11 9.63 -10.01
CA ALA A 371 -2.08 10.92 -9.34
C ALA A 371 -3.22 11.86 -9.74
N ALA A 372 -3.82 11.78 -10.94
CA ALA A 372 -5.04 12.54 -11.24
C ALA A 372 -6.20 12.10 -10.34
N PHE A 373 -6.41 10.79 -10.20
CA PHE A 373 -7.44 10.28 -9.31
C PHE A 373 -7.19 10.70 -7.85
N LEU A 374 -5.94 10.61 -7.40
CA LEU A 374 -5.57 11.02 -6.05
C LEU A 374 -5.72 12.53 -5.82
N LEU A 375 -5.47 13.37 -6.83
CA LEU A 375 -5.74 14.81 -6.79
C LEU A 375 -7.23 15.09 -6.67
N GLY A 376 -8.08 14.35 -7.39
CA GLY A 376 -9.54 14.43 -7.23
C GLY A 376 -9.98 14.09 -5.81
N ARG A 377 -9.39 13.06 -5.20
CA ARG A 377 -9.61 12.74 -3.78
C ARG A 377 -9.12 13.81 -2.81
N VAL A 378 -7.95 14.42 -3.06
CA VAL A 378 -7.46 15.53 -2.21
C VAL A 378 -8.41 16.72 -2.28
N ALA A 379 -8.85 17.08 -3.50
CA ALA A 379 -9.80 18.15 -3.72
C ALA A 379 -11.12 17.90 -2.99
N LEU A 380 -11.66 16.68 -3.08
CA LEU A 380 -12.93 16.30 -2.46
C LEU A 380 -12.83 16.15 -0.93
N ASP A 381 -11.90 15.32 -0.45
CA ASP A 381 -11.84 14.86 0.94
C ASP A 381 -11.18 15.89 1.87
N LEU A 382 -10.25 16.71 1.34
CA LEU A 382 -9.42 17.61 2.13
C LEU A 382 -9.68 19.09 1.82
N ASP A 383 -9.66 19.49 0.54
CA ASP A 383 -9.90 20.88 0.16
C ASP A 383 -11.40 21.25 0.14
N ARG A 384 -12.30 20.24 0.15
CA ARG A 384 -13.76 20.38 0.03
C ARG A 384 -14.18 21.16 -1.23
N ASP A 385 -13.46 20.95 -2.32
CA ASP A 385 -13.71 21.54 -3.63
C ASP A 385 -14.23 20.46 -4.60
N PRO A 386 -15.56 20.28 -4.69
CA PRO A 386 -16.16 19.28 -5.56
C PRO A 386 -15.97 19.57 -7.04
N ALA A 387 -15.85 20.85 -7.43
CA ALA A 387 -15.65 21.23 -8.83
C ALA A 387 -14.25 20.82 -9.30
N ALA A 388 -13.22 21.17 -8.53
CA ALA A 388 -11.86 20.72 -8.82
C ALA A 388 -11.73 19.18 -8.76
N ALA A 389 -12.46 18.53 -7.85
CA ALA A 389 -12.48 17.07 -7.79
C ALA A 389 -13.03 16.44 -9.08
N ALA A 390 -14.14 16.97 -9.59
CA ALA A 390 -14.74 16.51 -10.85
C ALA A 390 -13.78 16.66 -12.04
N ASP A 391 -13.09 17.80 -12.15
CA ASP A 391 -12.08 18.03 -13.19
C ASP A 391 -10.97 16.98 -13.16
N TRP A 392 -10.49 16.63 -11.96
CA TRP A 392 -9.45 15.62 -11.79
C TRP A 392 -9.93 14.20 -12.07
N PHE A 393 -11.15 13.83 -11.69
CA PHE A 393 -11.72 12.53 -12.02
C PHE A 393 -11.96 12.38 -13.52
N ASN A 394 -12.49 13.41 -14.18
CA ASN A 394 -12.62 13.45 -15.65
C ASN A 394 -11.26 13.32 -16.34
N LYS A 395 -10.24 14.00 -15.82
CA LYS A 395 -8.87 13.89 -16.35
C LYS A 395 -8.27 12.50 -16.18
N TYR A 396 -8.54 11.84 -15.06
CA TYR A 396 -8.13 10.45 -14.87
C TYR A 396 -8.82 9.52 -15.89
N LEU A 397 -10.13 9.70 -16.12
CA LEU A 397 -10.89 8.88 -17.06
C LEU A 397 -10.46 9.08 -18.53
N SER A 398 -10.05 10.29 -18.92
CA SER A 398 -9.51 10.52 -20.26
C SER A 398 -8.11 9.92 -20.47
N GLU A 399 -7.29 9.85 -19.42
CA GLU A 399 -5.93 9.30 -19.47
C GLU A 399 -5.88 7.78 -19.25
N ALA A 400 -6.86 7.21 -18.55
CA ALA A 400 -6.92 5.79 -18.21
C ALA A 400 -8.39 5.30 -18.19
N PRO A 401 -9.07 5.23 -19.34
CA PRO A 401 -10.48 4.84 -19.42
C PRO A 401 -10.74 3.43 -18.86
N ASP A 402 -9.80 2.50 -19.10
CA ASP A 402 -9.84 1.12 -18.57
C ASP A 402 -8.92 0.93 -17.34
N GLY A 403 -8.53 2.03 -16.68
CA GLY A 403 -7.66 1.97 -15.51
C GLY A 403 -8.34 1.35 -14.30
N ALA A 404 -7.56 0.77 -13.38
CA ALA A 404 -8.08 0.09 -12.18
C ALA A 404 -9.03 0.95 -11.31
N LEU A 405 -8.87 2.27 -11.34
CA LEU A 405 -9.70 3.22 -10.59
C LEU A 405 -10.80 3.89 -11.43
N ALA A 406 -11.05 3.44 -12.67
CA ALA A 406 -11.99 4.09 -13.59
C ALA A 406 -13.46 3.88 -13.20
N ALA A 407 -13.81 2.70 -12.70
CA ALA A 407 -15.14 2.46 -12.14
C ALA A 407 -15.37 3.35 -10.90
N ASP A 408 -14.33 3.50 -10.07
CA ASP A 408 -14.40 4.34 -8.89
C ASP A 408 -14.54 5.82 -9.24
N ALA A 409 -13.76 6.34 -10.19
CA ALA A 409 -13.81 7.73 -10.63
C ALA A 409 -15.21 8.10 -11.18
N ARG A 410 -15.81 7.23 -12.00
CA ARG A 410 -17.18 7.42 -12.52
C ARG A 410 -18.21 7.51 -11.41
N ARG A 411 -18.16 6.59 -10.44
CA ARG A 411 -19.06 6.63 -9.27
C ARG A 411 -18.96 7.95 -8.52
N ARG A 412 -17.74 8.49 -8.32
CA ARG A 412 -17.57 9.77 -7.60
C ARG A 412 -18.13 10.94 -8.40
N LEU A 413 -18.01 10.94 -9.73
CA LEU A 413 -18.62 11.96 -10.58
C LEU A 413 -20.16 11.94 -10.50
N GLU A 414 -20.75 10.74 -10.48
CA GLU A 414 -22.19 10.56 -10.28
C GLU A 414 -22.64 11.11 -8.92
N GLU A 415 -21.91 10.80 -7.84
CA GLU A 415 -22.17 11.33 -6.49
C GLU A 415 -22.07 12.86 -6.43
N LEU A 416 -21.20 13.47 -7.24
CA LEU A 416 -21.05 14.92 -7.36
C LEU A 416 -22.15 15.57 -8.22
N GLY A 417 -23.07 14.79 -8.79
CA GLY A 417 -24.12 15.28 -9.68
C GLY A 417 -23.60 15.75 -11.03
N VAL A 418 -22.38 15.37 -11.40
CA VAL A 418 -21.76 15.69 -12.69
C VAL A 418 -22.07 14.54 -13.63
N GLN A 419 -23.16 14.68 -14.40
CA GLN A 419 -23.47 13.76 -15.49
C GLN A 419 -22.66 14.16 -16.73
N HIS A 420 -22.06 13.17 -17.40
CA HIS A 420 -21.25 13.33 -18.61
C HIS A 420 -22.01 13.91 -19.79
#